data_AF-A0A9P6U3P6-F1
#
_entry.id   AF-A0A9P6U3P6-F1
#
_cell.length_a   1.000
_cell.length_b   1.000
_cell.length_c   1.000
_cell.angle_alpha   90.00
_cell.angle_beta   90.00
_cell.angle_gamma   90.00
#
_symmetry.space_group_name_H-M   'P 1'
#
loop_
_entity.id
_entity.type
_entity.pdbx_description
1 polymer ?
#
loop_
_entity_poly.entity_id
_entity_poly.type
_entity_poly.pdbx_seq_one_letter_code
_entity_poly.pdbx_strand_id
1 'polypeptide(L)'
;MSSSAYPHFPLLSLPIAAGLAYAPHFIRALIVFKATKRWNNVNPRGQLEKVETRMAKAAWAMAKRAEGAHFNGLETLPVYYGAVLAALYAGVAKDQVNFYTGLFLASRALFNIVYILNTNDFTAFARTCIWTTSIGACLKLFLAAAATKY
;
A
#
# COMPACT_ATOMS: atom_id res chain seq x y z
N MET A 1 -13.08 -24.87 24.41
CA MET A 1 -13.55 -23.75 23.56
C MET A 1 -13.28 -22.45 24.28
N SER A 2 -12.35 -21.64 23.79
CA SER A 2 -12.14 -20.25 24.22
C SER A 2 -11.23 -19.58 23.20
N SER A 3 -11.77 -19.20 22.05
CA SER A 3 -11.10 -18.29 21.12
C SER A 3 -11.68 -16.91 21.40
N SER A 4 -10.91 -16.06 22.08
CA SER A 4 -11.34 -14.73 22.51
C SER A 4 -11.86 -13.89 21.33
N ALA A 5 -12.81 -13.01 21.63
CA ALA A 5 -13.55 -12.11 20.74
C ALA A 5 -12.71 -11.06 19.96
N TYR A 6 -11.40 -11.27 19.79
CA TYR A 6 -10.53 -10.37 19.05
C TYR A 6 -10.30 -10.90 17.63
N PRO A 7 -10.50 -10.08 16.58
CA PRO A 7 -10.24 -10.51 15.22
C PRO A 7 -8.76 -10.87 15.07
N HIS A 8 -8.50 -12.00 14.42
CA HIS A 8 -7.15 -12.48 14.13
C HIS A 8 -6.37 -11.38 13.40
N PHE A 9 -5.19 -11.01 13.89
CA PHE A 9 -4.36 -9.94 13.32
C PHE A 9 -4.20 -10.03 11.78
N PRO A 10 -4.03 -11.22 11.16
CA PRO A 10 -3.97 -11.34 9.70
C PRO A 10 -5.27 -10.96 8.98
N LEU A 11 -6.43 -11.08 9.62
CA LEU A 11 -7.70 -10.60 9.05
C LEU A 11 -7.85 -9.09 9.24
N LEU A 12 -7.40 -8.54 10.38
CA LEU A 12 -7.33 -7.10 10.59
C LEU A 12 -6.33 -6.41 9.65
N SER A 13 -5.29 -7.11 9.22
CA SER A 13 -4.29 -6.54 8.33
C SER A 13 -4.82 -6.26 6.92
N LEU A 14 -5.93 -6.92 6.50
CA LEU A 14 -6.58 -6.68 5.20
C LEU A 14 -7.11 -5.23 5.07
N PRO A 15 -8.03 -4.75 5.94
CA PRO A 15 -8.49 -3.36 5.86
C PRO A 15 -7.37 -2.34 6.13
N ILE A 16 -6.35 -2.69 6.93
CA ILE A 16 -5.18 -1.81 7.12
C ILE A 16 -4.38 -1.66 5.81
N ALA A 17 -4.17 -2.77 5.09
CA ALA A 17 -3.49 -2.72 3.79
C ALA A 17 -4.27 -1.90 2.75
N ALA A 18 -5.61 -2.02 2.71
CA ALA A 18 -6.44 -1.12 1.92
C ALA A 18 -6.25 0.33 2.34
N GLY A 19 -6.32 0.63 3.65
CA GLY A 19 -6.07 1.97 4.16
C GLY A 19 -4.72 2.55 3.70
N LEU A 20 -3.65 1.75 3.76
CA LEU A 20 -2.33 2.14 3.26
C LEU A 20 -2.30 2.31 1.72
N ALA A 21 -3.05 1.51 0.96
CA ALA A 21 -3.15 1.69 -0.50
C ALA A 21 -3.90 2.99 -0.87
N TYR A 22 -4.91 3.39 -0.08
CA TYR A 22 -5.71 4.60 -0.32
C TYR A 22 -5.12 5.87 0.32
N ALA A 23 -4.26 5.78 1.34
CA ALA A 23 -3.67 6.95 1.98
C ALA A 23 -3.00 7.94 0.98
N PRO A 24 -2.22 7.50 -0.03
CA PRO A 24 -1.64 8.41 -1.01
C PRO A 24 -2.68 9.13 -1.88
N HIS A 25 -3.87 8.53 -2.12
CA HIS A 25 -4.96 9.20 -2.82
C HIS A 25 -5.46 10.44 -2.05
N PHE A 26 -5.63 10.30 -0.73
CA PHE A 26 -6.02 11.44 0.12
C PHE A 26 -4.91 12.49 0.22
N ILE A 27 -3.64 12.07 0.29
CA ILE A 27 -2.50 13.00 0.28
C ILE A 27 -2.50 13.82 -1.02
N ARG A 28 -2.64 13.17 -2.17
CA ARG A 28 -2.80 13.84 -3.48
C ARG A 28 -3.95 14.84 -3.44
N ALA A 29 -5.12 14.43 -2.93
CA ALA A 29 -6.29 15.30 -2.86
C ALA A 29 -6.04 16.55 -2.01
N LEU A 30 -5.38 16.39 -0.86
CA LEU A 30 -4.99 17.50 0.02
C LEU A 30 -3.99 18.44 -0.64
N ILE A 31 -2.99 17.93 -1.35
CA ILE A 31 -2.00 18.75 -2.07
C ILE A 31 -2.69 19.60 -3.14
N VAL A 32 -3.56 18.97 -3.95
CA VAL A 32 -4.30 19.67 -5.00
C VAL A 32 -5.24 20.71 -4.39
N PHE A 33 -6.03 20.34 -3.38
CA PHE A 33 -6.95 21.26 -2.71
C PHE A 33 -6.23 22.46 -2.10
N LYS A 34 -5.07 22.26 -1.48
CA LYS A 34 -4.26 23.37 -0.92
C LYS A 34 -3.84 24.36 -2.00
N ALA A 35 -3.50 23.90 -3.19
CA ALA A 35 -3.03 24.75 -4.28
C ALA A 35 -4.17 25.42 -5.06
N THR A 36 -5.28 24.72 -5.30
CA THR A 36 -6.36 25.20 -6.18
C THR A 36 -7.58 25.76 -5.44
N LYS A 37 -7.70 25.46 -4.13
CA LYS A 37 -8.91 25.68 -3.31
C LYS A 37 -10.18 25.03 -3.86
N ARG A 38 -10.04 24.11 -4.83
CA ARG A 38 -11.14 23.47 -5.53
C ARG A 38 -10.88 21.99 -5.69
N TRP A 39 -11.92 21.19 -5.48
CA TRP A 39 -11.89 19.76 -5.75
C TRP A 39 -12.97 19.42 -6.77
N ASN A 40 -12.61 18.73 -7.85
CA ASN A 40 -13.52 18.36 -8.92
C ASN A 40 -13.90 16.89 -8.82
N ASN A 41 -15.06 16.61 -8.24
CA ASN A 41 -15.62 15.27 -8.12
C ASN A 41 -16.19 14.70 -9.44
N VAL A 42 -16.34 15.50 -10.50
CA VAL A 42 -16.85 15.02 -11.79
C VAL A 42 -15.80 14.20 -12.53
N ASN A 43 -14.52 14.56 -12.40
CA ASN A 43 -13.41 13.77 -12.93
C ASN A 43 -12.21 13.83 -11.96
N PRO A 44 -12.27 13.10 -10.84
CA PRO A 44 -11.25 13.17 -9.79
C PRO A 44 -9.92 12.54 -10.21
N ARG A 45 -9.93 11.61 -11.17
CA ARG A 45 -8.71 10.94 -11.67
C ARG A 45 -7.93 11.84 -12.62
N GLY A 46 -8.57 12.48 -13.60
CA GLY A 46 -7.91 13.41 -14.53
C GLY A 46 -7.76 14.84 -14.02
N GLN A 47 -8.05 15.11 -12.74
CA GLN A 47 -7.97 16.46 -12.18
C GLN A 47 -6.52 16.96 -12.11
N LEU A 48 -5.57 16.10 -11.77
CA LEU A 48 -4.20 16.50 -11.47
C LEU A 48 -3.48 17.09 -12.68
N GLU A 49 -3.74 16.55 -13.86
CA GLU A 49 -3.22 17.05 -15.14
C GLU A 49 -3.81 18.43 -15.46
N LYS A 50 -5.11 18.64 -15.18
CA LYS A 50 -5.81 19.90 -15.49
C LYS A 50 -5.40 21.08 -14.61
N VAL A 51 -4.74 20.84 -13.49
CA VAL A 51 -4.38 21.86 -12.51
C VAL A 51 -2.88 22.13 -12.45
N GLU A 52 -2.08 21.49 -13.31
CA GLU A 52 -0.61 21.63 -13.34
C GLU A 52 -0.16 23.09 -13.38
N THR A 53 -0.70 23.88 -14.32
CA THR A 53 -0.37 25.30 -14.49
C THR A 53 -0.81 26.20 -13.33
N ARG A 54 -1.61 25.67 -12.39
CA ARG A 54 -2.14 26.37 -11.22
C ARG A 54 -1.42 25.98 -9.93
N MET A 55 -0.39 25.13 -10.02
CA MET A 55 0.35 24.59 -8.90
C MET A 55 1.84 24.95 -9.01
N ALA A 56 2.51 25.08 -7.87
CA ALA A 56 3.97 25.08 -7.87
C ALA A 56 4.49 23.74 -8.40
N LYS A 57 5.51 23.76 -9.26
CA LYS A 57 6.08 22.56 -9.91
C LYS A 57 6.42 21.45 -8.91
N ALA A 58 7.00 21.80 -7.76
CA ALA A 58 7.34 20.84 -6.71
C ALA A 58 6.11 20.18 -6.06
N ALA A 59 5.04 20.96 -5.84
CA ALA A 59 3.79 20.45 -5.26
C ALA A 59 3.06 19.53 -6.26
N TRP A 60 3.02 19.90 -7.53
CA TRP A 60 2.44 19.06 -8.58
C TRP A 60 3.22 17.73 -8.73
N ALA A 61 4.55 17.79 -8.76
CA ALA A 61 5.39 16.59 -8.82
C ALA A 61 5.18 15.67 -7.62
N MET A 62 5.03 16.22 -6.41
CA MET A 62 4.69 15.44 -5.21
C MET A 62 3.30 14.79 -5.32
N ALA A 63 2.30 15.51 -5.84
CA ALA A 63 0.97 14.96 -6.08
C ALA A 63 0.99 13.81 -7.11
N LYS A 64 1.81 13.91 -8.17
CA LYS A 64 2.00 12.81 -9.14
C LYS A 64 2.66 11.59 -8.49
N ARG A 65 3.63 11.79 -7.62
CA ARG A 65 4.24 10.67 -6.85
C ARG A 65 3.23 10.02 -5.90
N ALA A 66 2.38 10.79 -5.24
CA ALA A 66 1.30 10.26 -4.40
C ALA A 66 0.27 9.47 -5.21
N GLU A 67 -0.08 9.92 -6.42
CA GLU A 67 -0.92 9.18 -7.36
C GLU A 67 -0.25 7.85 -7.78
N GLY A 68 1.03 7.87 -8.14
CA GLY A 68 1.79 6.66 -8.46
C GLY A 68 1.88 5.68 -7.30
N ALA A 69 2.06 6.16 -6.07
CA ALA A 69 2.05 5.33 -4.86
C ALA A 69 0.67 4.69 -4.63
N HIS A 70 -0.42 5.41 -4.87
CA HIS A 70 -1.79 4.88 -4.78
C HIS A 70 -2.01 3.74 -5.78
N PHE A 71 -1.68 3.95 -7.06
CA PHE A 71 -1.86 2.92 -8.09
C PHE A 71 -1.01 1.68 -7.81
N ASN A 72 0.25 1.85 -7.40
CA ASN A 72 1.08 0.72 -6.99
C ASN A 72 0.48 -0.03 -5.79
N GLY A 73 -0.12 0.70 -4.84
CA GLY A 73 -0.86 0.10 -3.73
C GLY A 73 -2.02 -0.76 -4.21
N LEU A 74 -2.83 -0.25 -5.14
CA LEU A 74 -3.97 -0.97 -5.72
C LEU A 74 -3.54 -2.20 -6.54
N GLU A 75 -2.43 -2.14 -7.27
CA GLU A 75 -1.87 -3.28 -8.01
C GLU A 75 -1.35 -4.38 -7.07
N THR A 76 -0.79 -3.98 -5.92
CA THR A 76 -0.22 -4.92 -4.93
C THR A 76 -1.30 -5.55 -4.04
N LEU A 77 -2.42 -4.87 -3.82
CA LEU A 77 -3.44 -5.26 -2.84
C LEU A 77 -4.07 -6.65 -3.11
N PRO A 78 -4.43 -7.03 -4.36
CA PRO A 78 -4.96 -8.35 -4.66
C PRO A 78 -3.96 -9.47 -4.35
N VAL A 79 -2.67 -9.25 -4.63
CA VAL A 79 -1.60 -10.21 -4.33
C VAL A 79 -1.49 -10.45 -2.84
N TYR A 80 -1.52 -9.37 -2.05
CA TYR A 80 -1.49 -9.45 -0.59
C TYR A 80 -2.72 -10.17 -0.02
N TYR A 81 -3.93 -9.81 -0.46
CA TYR A 81 -5.16 -10.45 0.00
C TYR A 81 -5.16 -11.93 -0.32
N GLY A 82 -4.79 -12.30 -1.55
CA GLY A 82 -4.66 -13.70 -1.96
C GLY A 82 -3.67 -14.46 -1.08
N ALA A 83 -2.51 -13.88 -0.80
CA ALA A 83 -1.47 -14.52 0.01
C ALA A 83 -1.91 -14.79 1.45
N VAL A 84 -2.54 -13.82 2.10
CA VAL A 84 -3.03 -13.95 3.47
C VAL A 84 -4.16 -14.95 3.56
N LEU A 85 -5.16 -14.85 2.67
CA LEU A 85 -6.32 -15.75 2.69
C LEU A 85 -5.90 -17.19 2.36
N ALA A 86 -4.99 -17.40 1.41
CA ALA A 86 -4.45 -18.72 1.10
C ALA A 86 -3.69 -19.33 2.30
N ALA A 87 -2.84 -18.55 2.97
CA ALA A 87 -2.11 -19.02 4.14
C ALA A 87 -3.02 -19.36 5.32
N LEU A 88 -4.05 -18.54 5.57
CA LEU A 88 -5.06 -18.82 6.60
C LEU A 88 -5.87 -20.08 6.27
N TYR A 89 -6.29 -20.23 5.01
CA TYR A 89 -7.06 -21.38 4.54
C TYR A 89 -6.27 -22.69 4.64
N ALA A 90 -5.00 -22.67 4.23
CA ALA A 90 -4.11 -23.83 4.32
C ALA A 90 -3.68 -24.18 5.76
N GLY A 91 -4.06 -23.39 6.77
CA GLY A 91 -3.70 -23.66 8.16
C GLY A 91 -2.24 -23.36 8.52
N VAL A 92 -1.59 -22.43 7.81
CA VAL A 92 -0.22 -22.00 8.12
C VAL A 92 -0.15 -21.49 9.56
N ALA A 93 0.97 -21.78 10.25
CA ALA A 93 1.19 -21.39 11.63
C ALA A 93 0.96 -19.88 11.85
N LYS A 94 0.17 -19.54 12.88
CA LYS A 94 -0.27 -18.16 13.16
C LYS A 94 0.88 -17.16 13.27
N ASP A 95 1.97 -17.53 13.93
CA ASP A 95 3.13 -16.66 14.11
C ASP A 95 3.79 -16.31 12.79
N GLN A 96 3.85 -17.27 11.86
CA GLN A 96 4.38 -17.06 10.52
C GLN A 96 3.48 -16.13 9.70
N VAL A 97 2.17 -16.32 9.76
CA VAL A 97 1.22 -15.43 9.07
C VAL A 97 1.27 -14.01 9.65
N ASN A 98 1.31 -13.87 10.98
CA ASN A 98 1.44 -12.59 11.67
C ASN A 98 2.72 -11.84 11.29
N PHE A 99 3.86 -12.56 11.23
CA PHE A 99 5.13 -11.95 10.87
C PHE A 99 5.10 -11.38 9.45
N TYR A 100 4.70 -12.16 8.45
CA TYR A 100 4.71 -11.70 7.06
C TYR A 100 3.63 -10.66 6.76
N THR A 101 2.46 -10.72 7.42
CA THR A 101 1.46 -9.65 7.33
C THR A 101 1.96 -8.36 7.95
N GLY A 102 2.60 -8.40 9.12
CA GLY A 102 3.24 -7.24 9.74
C GLY A 102 4.36 -6.65 8.88
N LEU A 103 5.25 -7.50 8.34
CA LEU A 103 6.33 -7.09 7.45
C LEU A 103 5.81 -6.41 6.19
N PHE A 104 4.73 -6.94 5.60
CA PHE A 104 4.07 -6.31 4.45
C PHE A 104 3.56 -4.92 4.82
N LEU A 105 2.77 -4.79 5.89
CA LEU A 105 2.18 -3.51 6.30
C LEU A 105 3.24 -2.45 6.60
N ALA A 106 4.28 -2.81 7.37
CA ALA A 106 5.40 -1.93 7.68
C ALA A 106 6.11 -1.47 6.40
N SER A 107 6.37 -2.42 5.48
CA SER A 107 6.98 -2.13 4.19
C SER A 107 6.10 -1.22 3.34
N ARG A 108 4.77 -1.39 3.33
CA ARG A 108 3.84 -0.51 2.60
C ARG A 108 3.78 0.89 3.16
N ALA A 109 3.78 1.04 4.49
CA ALA A 109 3.83 2.34 5.13
C ALA A 109 5.12 3.09 4.76
N LEU A 110 6.28 2.43 4.88
CA LEU A 110 7.58 3.01 4.53
C LEU A 110 7.68 3.31 3.02
N PHE A 111 7.21 2.39 2.18
CA PHE A 111 7.21 2.57 0.72
C PHE A 111 6.43 3.81 0.31
N ASN A 112 5.24 4.04 0.87
CA ASN A 112 4.44 5.23 0.57
C ASN A 112 5.19 6.52 0.92
N ILE A 113 5.85 6.58 2.08
CA ILE A 113 6.65 7.74 2.51
C ILE A 113 7.79 7.97 1.52
N VAL A 114 8.59 6.95 1.24
CA VAL A 114 9.74 7.03 0.34
C VAL A 114 9.31 7.41 -1.07
N TYR A 115 8.22 6.84 -1.58
CA TYR A 115 7.71 7.15 -2.92
C TYR A 115 7.29 8.61 -3.03
N ILE A 116 6.46 9.11 -2.11
CA ILE A 116 5.93 10.47 -2.16
C ILE A 116 7.07 11.51 -2.05
N LEU A 117 8.07 11.22 -1.23
CA LEU A 117 9.25 12.07 -1.01
C LEU A 117 10.39 11.81 -2.00
N ASN A 118 10.24 10.88 -2.95
CA ASN A 118 11.31 10.49 -3.87
C ASN A 118 11.73 11.66 -4.78
N THR A 119 12.98 12.10 -4.65
CA THR A 119 13.56 13.22 -5.43
C THR A 119 14.93 12.92 -6.02
N ASN A 120 15.54 11.78 -5.69
CA ASN A 120 16.88 11.40 -6.15
C ASN A 120 17.01 9.87 -6.33
N ASP A 121 18.13 9.45 -6.92
CA ASP A 121 18.39 8.04 -7.25
C ASP A 121 18.47 7.13 -6.03
N PHE A 122 18.99 7.64 -4.91
CA PHE A 122 19.05 6.88 -3.66
C PHE A 122 17.65 6.55 -3.13
N THR A 123 16.75 7.54 -3.09
CA THR A 123 15.35 7.30 -2.69
C THR A 123 14.61 6.42 -3.69
N ALA A 124 14.96 6.47 -4.99
CA ALA A 124 14.40 5.58 -5.99
C ALA A 124 14.84 4.12 -5.81
N PHE A 125 16.12 3.89 -5.49
CA PHE A 125 16.64 2.55 -5.18
C PHE A 125 16.01 1.99 -3.91
N ALA A 126 15.98 2.78 -2.83
CA ALA A 126 15.36 2.39 -1.57
C ALA A 126 13.89 1.97 -1.76
N ARG A 127 13.13 2.75 -2.55
CA ARG A 127 11.75 2.42 -2.92
C ARG A 127 11.62 1.03 -3.53
N THR A 128 12.50 0.67 -4.46
CA THR A 128 12.49 -0.65 -5.11
C THR A 128 12.80 -1.76 -4.11
N CYS A 129 13.81 -1.59 -3.24
CA CYS A 129 14.11 -2.58 -2.21
C CYS A 129 12.92 -2.82 -1.26
N ILE A 130 12.29 -1.74 -0.76
CA ILE A 130 11.14 -1.85 0.14
C ILE A 130 9.95 -2.53 -0.55
N TRP A 131 9.69 -2.19 -1.81
CA TRP A 131 8.64 -2.85 -2.59
C TRP A 131 8.92 -4.35 -2.73
N THR A 132 10.14 -4.73 -3.10
CA THR A 132 10.55 -6.13 -3.21
C THR A 132 10.39 -6.87 -1.89
N THR A 133 10.69 -6.24 -0.75
CA THR A 133 10.43 -6.83 0.58
C THR A 133 8.94 -7.08 0.78
N SER A 134 8.06 -6.14 0.42
CA SER A 134 6.61 -6.32 0.55
C SER A 134 6.08 -7.47 -0.32
N ILE A 135 6.55 -7.58 -1.57
CA ILE A 135 6.17 -8.69 -2.47
C ILE A 135 6.76 -10.01 -1.96
N GLY A 136 8.00 -10.00 -1.47
CA GLY A 136 8.65 -11.16 -0.87
C GLY A 136 7.86 -11.71 0.31
N ALA A 137 7.27 -10.86 1.15
CA ALA A 137 6.39 -11.30 2.23
C ALA A 137 5.14 -12.03 1.71
N CYS A 138 4.52 -11.54 0.63
CA CYS A 138 3.38 -12.20 -0.01
C CYS A 138 3.79 -13.56 -0.61
N LEU A 139 4.93 -13.62 -1.32
CA LEU A 139 5.46 -14.86 -1.88
C LEU A 139 5.76 -15.88 -0.78
N LYS A 140 6.33 -15.47 0.35
CA LYS A 140 6.58 -16.36 1.49
C LYS A 140 5.30 -16.93 2.08
N LEU A 141 4.22 -16.15 2.15
CA LEU A 141 2.90 -16.65 2.57
C LEU A 141 2.32 -17.67 1.58
N PHE A 142 2.38 -17.40 0.27
CA PHE A 142 1.96 -18.37 -0.74
C PHE A 142 2.74 -19.68 -0.69
N LEU A 143 4.07 -19.59 -0.56
CA LEU A 143 4.93 -20.77 -0.44
C LEU A 143 4.64 -21.56 0.84
N ALA A 144 4.39 -20.86 1.96
CA ALA A 144 4.00 -21.51 3.22
C ALA A 144 2.63 -22.21 3.09
N ALA A 145 1.68 -21.57 2.43
CA ALA A 145 0.37 -22.16 2.14
C ALA A 145 0.51 -23.43 1.30
N ALA A 146 1.31 -23.39 0.22
CA ALA A 146 1.55 -24.54 -0.65
C ALA A 146 2.27 -25.70 0.05
N ALA A 147 3.14 -25.40 1.02
CA ALA A 147 3.87 -26.41 1.79
C ALA A 147 3.05 -27.02 2.94
N THR A 148 1.96 -26.38 3.36
CA THR A 148 1.11 -26.87 4.44
C THR A 148 0.04 -27.79 3.83
N LYS A 149 0.08 -29.07 4.18
CA LYS A 149 -0.89 -30.06 3.66
C LYS A 149 -2.29 -29.75 4.19
N TYR A 150 -3.25 -29.69 3.26
CA TYR A 150 -4.69 -29.61 3.51
C TYR A 150 -5.21 -30.78 4.35
#